data_AF-A0A920SND7-F1
#
_entry.id   AF-A0A920SND7-F1
#
_cell.length_a   1.000
_cell.length_b   1.000
_cell.length_c   1.000
_cell.angle_alpha   90.00
_cell.angle_beta   90.00
_cell.angle_gamma   90.00
#
_symmetry.space_group_name_H-M   'P 1'
#
loop_
_entity.id
_entity.type
_entity.pdbx_description
1 polymer ?
#
loop_
_entity_poly.entity_id
_entity_poly.type
_entity_poly.pdbx_seq_one_letter_code
_entity_poly.pdbx_strand_id
1 'polypeptide(L)'
;MLVDDQNHLRQRGGLSDRQLIVTDRFSSHAAVTTASRAGAGSGILLMGSGHLTSIDEIEGVRRSFIVHSLPSTFADLNGDFQFDETTESRRSHQLAVAIEGVAGEELTTFVHWFFLMLKCLQTEFLAVWYQTSRWQQTEFVG
;
A
#
# COMPACT_ATOMS: atom_id res chain seq x y z
N MET A 1 9.78 2.50 -14.64
CA MET A 1 8.34 2.33 -14.29
C MET A 1 8.07 0.85 -14.12
N LEU A 2 7.04 0.39 -13.41
CA LEU A 2 6.71 -1.03 -13.37
C LEU A 2 5.72 -1.42 -14.46
N VAL A 3 5.94 -2.60 -15.03
CA VAL A 3 5.15 -3.20 -16.10
C VAL A 3 4.99 -4.70 -15.82
N ASP A 4 3.86 -5.30 -16.22
CA ASP A 4 3.65 -6.74 -16.16
C ASP A 4 3.13 -7.27 -17.51
N ASP A 5 3.90 -8.08 -18.20
CA ASP A 5 3.55 -8.61 -19.52
C ASP A 5 2.61 -9.83 -19.46
N GLN A 6 2.44 -10.43 -18.28
CA GLN A 6 1.66 -11.64 -18.06
C GLN A 6 0.32 -11.34 -17.37
N ASN A 7 0.35 -10.50 -16.33
CA ASN A 7 -0.75 -10.23 -15.41
C ASN A 7 -1.02 -8.71 -15.33
N HIS A 8 -1.60 -8.17 -16.40
CA HIS A 8 -2.04 -6.77 -16.48
C HIS A 8 -3.52 -6.68 -16.86
N LEU A 9 -4.14 -5.56 -16.51
CA LEU A 9 -5.46 -5.23 -17.00
C LEU A 9 -5.38 -4.86 -18.49
N ARG A 10 -6.17 -5.55 -19.31
CA ARG A 10 -6.33 -5.20 -20.73
C ARG A 10 -7.47 -4.19 -20.88
N GLN A 11 -7.14 -2.96 -21.27
CA GLN A 11 -8.11 -1.89 -21.46
C GLN A 11 -8.33 -1.58 -22.94
N ARG A 12 -7.25 -1.36 -23.70
CA ARG A 12 -7.25 -1.00 -25.13
C ARG A 12 -6.67 -2.10 -26.01
N GLY A 13 -5.98 -3.08 -25.43
CA GLY A 13 -5.31 -4.17 -26.12
C GLY A 13 -3.92 -3.82 -26.67
N GLY A 14 -3.40 -2.63 -26.36
CA GLY A 14 -2.05 -2.20 -26.75
C GLY A 14 -0.99 -2.61 -25.72
N LEU A 15 0.30 -2.52 -26.10
CA LEU A 15 1.41 -2.85 -25.19
C LEU A 15 1.44 -1.95 -23.95
N SER A 16 1.01 -0.69 -24.08
CA SER A 16 0.95 0.25 -22.96
C SER A 16 -0.03 -0.16 -21.87
N ASP A 17 -0.96 -1.08 -22.11
CA ASP A 17 -1.84 -1.62 -21.07
C ASP A 17 -1.05 -2.42 -20.02
N ARG A 18 0.15 -2.89 -20.34
CA ARG A 18 0.99 -3.65 -19.40
C ARG A 18 1.44 -2.85 -18.18
N GLN A 19 1.31 -1.52 -18.21
CA GLN A 19 1.51 -0.65 -17.05
C GLN A 19 0.34 -0.66 -16.05
N LEU A 20 -0.78 -1.29 -16.40
CA LEU A 20 -1.99 -1.40 -15.59
C LEU A 20 -1.90 -2.67 -14.73
N ILE A 21 -1.10 -2.60 -13.68
CA ILE A 21 -0.78 -3.73 -12.82
C ILE A 21 -1.93 -3.98 -11.84
N VAL A 22 -2.37 -5.23 -11.75
CA VAL A 22 -3.31 -5.68 -10.71
C VAL A 22 -2.57 -6.60 -9.75
N THR A 23 -2.69 -6.35 -8.45
CA THR A 23 -2.10 -7.22 -7.42
C THR A 23 -3.04 -7.44 -6.25
N ASP A 24 -2.99 -8.65 -5.73
CA ASP A 24 -3.64 -9.11 -4.50
C ASP A 24 -2.61 -9.52 -3.43
N ARG A 25 -1.32 -9.22 -3.66
CA ARG A 25 -0.22 -9.63 -2.80
C ARG A 25 -0.06 -8.68 -1.61
N PHE A 26 -0.84 -8.97 -0.58
CA PHE A 26 -0.79 -8.28 0.70
C PHE A 26 0.02 -9.07 1.73
N SER A 27 0.73 -8.37 2.62
CA SER A 27 1.34 -9.00 3.79
C SER A 27 0.39 -9.01 4.99
N SER A 28 0.76 -9.72 6.06
CA SER A 28 -0.02 -9.83 7.30
C SER A 28 0.08 -8.54 8.14
N HIS A 29 -0.57 -7.46 7.67
CA HIS A 29 -0.59 -6.17 8.36
C HIS A 29 -2.03 -5.66 8.55
N ALA A 30 -2.29 -5.00 9.68
CA ALA A 30 -3.63 -4.50 10.03
C ALA A 30 -4.19 -3.56 8.93
N ALA A 31 -3.33 -2.69 8.38
CA ALA A 31 -3.66 -1.74 7.31
C ALA A 31 -4.24 -2.37 6.03
N VAL A 32 -3.97 -3.66 5.75
CA VAL A 32 -4.43 -4.33 4.52
C VAL A 32 -5.31 -5.55 4.79
N THR A 33 -5.73 -5.76 6.04
CA THR A 33 -6.48 -6.96 6.44
C THR A 33 -7.85 -7.06 5.76
N THR A 34 -8.52 -5.92 5.51
CA THR A 34 -9.80 -5.93 4.78
C THR A 34 -9.59 -6.30 3.31
N ALA A 35 -8.59 -5.70 2.67
CA ALA A 35 -8.26 -5.97 1.27
C ALA A 35 -7.82 -7.42 1.05
N SER A 36 -7.02 -7.99 1.95
CA SER A 36 -6.56 -9.38 1.86
C SER A 36 -7.67 -10.43 2.01
N ARG A 37 -8.86 -10.03 2.50
CA ARG A 37 -10.01 -10.91 2.67
C ARG A 37 -11.05 -10.81 1.55
N ALA A 38 -10.87 -9.92 0.57
CA ALA A 38 -11.87 -9.67 -0.47
C ALA A 38 -12.07 -10.84 -1.46
N GLY A 39 -11.20 -11.85 -1.43
CA GLY A 39 -11.37 -13.12 -2.15
C GLY A 39 -10.71 -13.15 -3.54
N ALA A 40 -10.84 -14.28 -4.23
CA ALA A 40 -10.23 -14.48 -5.54
C ALA A 40 -10.78 -13.48 -6.57
N GLY A 41 -9.89 -12.90 -7.39
CA GLY A 41 -10.25 -11.90 -8.39
C GLY A 41 -10.45 -10.48 -7.82
N SER A 42 -10.26 -10.28 -6.52
CA SER A 42 -10.16 -8.96 -5.91
C SER A 42 -8.69 -8.55 -5.81
N GLY A 43 -8.41 -7.27 -6.03
CA GLY A 43 -7.05 -6.73 -5.96
C GLY A 43 -7.08 -5.21 -6.08
N ILE A 44 -5.90 -4.61 -5.98
CA ILE A 44 -5.73 -3.20 -6.28
C ILE A 44 -5.20 -3.03 -7.70
N LEU A 45 -5.70 -2.00 -8.39
CA LEU A 45 -5.18 -1.56 -9.68
C LEU A 45 -4.19 -0.41 -9.46
N LEU A 46 -3.01 -0.55 -10.05
CA LEU A 46 -1.96 0.46 -10.05
C LEU A 46 -1.66 0.84 -11.51
N MET A 47 -1.63 2.13 -11.78
CA MET A 47 -1.41 2.65 -13.12
C MET A 47 -0.07 3.38 -13.16
N GLY A 48 0.91 2.86 -13.90
CA GLY A 48 2.22 3.49 -14.07
C GLY A 48 3.02 3.60 -12.77
N SER A 49 2.90 2.62 -11.87
CA SER A 49 3.54 2.66 -10.56
C SER A 49 5.07 2.54 -10.62
N GLY A 50 5.76 3.15 -9.66
CA GLY A 50 7.15 2.84 -9.31
C GLY A 50 7.25 1.71 -8.28
N HIS A 51 8.43 1.54 -7.70
CA HIS A 51 8.63 0.67 -6.54
C HIS A 51 9.47 1.35 -5.48
N LEU A 52 9.32 0.88 -4.25
CA LEU A 52 10.09 1.32 -3.11
C LEU A 52 11.37 0.46 -3.01
N THR A 53 12.46 1.09 -2.63
CA THR A 53 13.68 0.43 -2.20
C THR A 53 13.88 0.71 -0.71
N SER A 54 14.44 -0.25 0.02
CA SER A 54 14.74 -0.01 1.42
C SER A 54 15.85 1.03 1.55
N ILE A 55 15.66 1.98 2.45
CA ILE A 55 16.72 2.88 2.94
C ILE A 55 17.20 2.38 4.31
N ASP A 56 18.25 2.99 4.83
CA ASP A 56 18.82 2.64 6.14
C ASP A 56 17.79 2.65 7.27
N GLU A 57 18.04 1.84 8.29
CA GLU A 57 17.17 1.73 9.47
C GLU A 57 17.18 3.03 10.27
N ILE A 58 15.97 3.49 10.61
CA ILE A 58 15.77 4.64 11.49
C ILE A 58 15.38 4.06 12.85
N GLU A 59 16.16 4.39 13.88
CA GLU A 59 15.89 3.92 15.24
C GLU A 59 14.49 4.32 15.70
N GLY A 60 13.78 3.40 16.36
CA GLY A 60 12.41 3.62 16.82
C GLY A 60 11.33 3.60 15.72
N VAL A 61 11.70 3.41 14.45
CA VAL A 61 10.77 3.35 13.32
C VAL A 61 10.76 1.95 12.70
N ARG A 62 9.64 1.25 12.85
CA ARG A 62 9.36 -0.01 12.17
C ARG A 62 8.77 0.25 10.80
N ARG A 63 9.27 -0.47 9.80
CA ARG A 63 8.81 -0.39 8.41
C ARG A 63 8.38 -1.78 7.96
N SER A 64 7.16 -1.89 7.46
CA SER A 64 6.60 -3.15 6.98
C SER A 64 6.12 -2.97 5.55
N PHE A 65 6.68 -3.70 4.58
CA PHE A 65 6.15 -3.68 3.21
C PHE A 65 4.84 -4.46 3.14
N ILE A 66 3.74 -3.77 2.83
CA ILE A 66 2.37 -4.28 2.98
C ILE A 66 1.70 -4.65 1.66
N VAL A 67 2.19 -4.14 0.54
CA VAL A 67 1.70 -4.44 -0.80
C VAL A 67 2.90 -4.74 -1.68
N HIS A 68 2.81 -5.82 -2.45
CA HIS A 68 3.84 -6.27 -3.36
C HIS A 68 3.28 -6.48 -4.76
N SER A 69 4.12 -6.38 -5.79
CA SER A 69 3.72 -6.74 -7.16
C SER A 69 3.64 -8.27 -7.31
N LEU A 70 3.10 -8.73 -8.44
CA LEU A 70 3.23 -10.13 -8.82
C LEU A 70 4.69 -10.43 -9.21
N PRO A 71 5.14 -11.70 -9.10
CA PRO A 71 6.51 -12.07 -9.49
C PRO A 71 6.81 -11.90 -10.99
N SER A 72 5.78 -11.78 -11.83
CA SER A 72 5.89 -11.52 -13.27
C SER A 72 6.22 -10.06 -13.61
N THR A 73 6.08 -9.15 -12.65
CA THR A 73 6.31 -7.73 -12.84
C THR A 73 7.80 -7.44 -13.01
N PHE A 74 8.15 -6.49 -13.87
CA PHE A 74 9.50 -6.00 -14.10
C PHE A 74 9.53 -4.47 -14.14
N ALA A 75 10.72 -3.90 -13.94
CA ALA A 75 10.94 -2.48 -14.13
C ALA A 75 11.30 -2.22 -15.59
N ASP A 76 10.40 -1.57 -16.33
CA ASP A 76 10.64 -1.13 -17.70
C ASP A 76 11.66 0.03 -17.68
N LEU A 77 12.81 -0.23 -18.30
CA LEU A 77 13.96 0.67 -18.36
C LEU A 77 14.01 1.50 -19.64
N ASN A 78 13.40 1.02 -20.73
CA ASN A 78 13.50 1.64 -22.06
C ASN A 78 12.16 2.26 -22.54
N GLY A 79 11.06 1.98 -21.87
CA GLY A 79 9.72 2.50 -22.15
C GLY A 79 8.95 1.76 -23.26
N ASP A 80 9.37 0.55 -23.64
CA ASP A 80 8.74 -0.23 -24.72
C ASP A 80 7.66 -1.21 -24.23
N PHE A 81 7.46 -1.29 -22.91
CA PHE A 81 6.52 -2.18 -22.24
C PHE A 81 6.74 -3.68 -22.50
N GLN A 82 7.93 -4.08 -22.95
CA GLN A 82 8.30 -5.47 -23.22
C GLN A 82 9.43 -5.88 -22.30
N PHE A 83 9.39 -7.14 -21.87
CA PHE A 83 10.42 -7.65 -21.00
C PHE A 83 11.69 -7.95 -21.81
N ASP A 84 12.80 -7.33 -21.40
CA ASP A 84 14.13 -7.64 -21.92
C ASP A 84 14.93 -8.47 -20.90
N GLU A 85 15.12 -9.75 -21.19
CA GLU A 85 15.89 -10.69 -20.33
C GLU A 85 17.34 -10.26 -20.10
N THR A 86 17.90 -9.40 -20.95
CA THR A 86 19.30 -8.97 -20.84
C THR A 86 19.50 -7.80 -19.89
N THR A 87 18.49 -6.93 -19.73
CA THR A 87 18.59 -5.69 -18.95
C THR A 87 17.60 -5.62 -17.79
N GLU A 88 16.53 -6.41 -17.82
CA GLU A 88 15.43 -6.36 -16.87
C GLU A 88 15.27 -7.69 -16.13
N SER A 89 14.59 -7.64 -14.98
CA SER A 89 14.34 -8.83 -14.16
C SER A 89 12.91 -8.85 -13.66
N ARG A 90 12.23 -9.98 -13.89
CA ARG A 90 10.91 -10.26 -13.31
C ARG A 90 11.08 -10.65 -11.84
N ARG A 91 10.45 -9.88 -10.95
CA ARG A 91 10.46 -10.15 -9.51
C ARG A 91 9.30 -9.46 -8.81
N SER A 92 9.08 -9.86 -7.56
CA SER A 92 8.20 -9.10 -6.68
C SER A 92 8.86 -7.78 -6.26
N HIS A 93 8.15 -6.67 -6.47
CA HIS A 93 8.56 -5.32 -6.11
C HIS A 93 7.71 -4.80 -4.95
N GLN A 94 8.31 -3.99 -4.07
CA GLN A 94 7.60 -3.36 -2.96
C GLN A 94 6.80 -2.15 -3.46
N LEU A 95 5.48 -2.16 -3.25
CA LEU A 95 4.58 -1.15 -3.79
C LEU A 95 4.05 -0.20 -2.72
N ALA A 96 3.91 -0.68 -1.48
CA ALA A 96 3.51 0.15 -0.35
C ALA A 96 4.18 -0.32 0.95
N VAL A 97 4.43 0.64 1.83
CA VAL A 97 5.06 0.43 3.14
C VAL A 97 4.18 1.04 4.24
N ALA A 98 4.00 0.32 5.33
CA ALA A 98 3.51 0.85 6.58
C ALA A 98 4.69 1.28 7.46
N ILE A 99 4.60 2.48 8.03
CA ILE A 99 5.60 3.04 8.93
C ILE A 99 4.95 3.17 10.30
N GLU A 100 5.54 2.57 11.32
CA GLU A 100 5.06 2.59 12.69
C GLU A 100 6.20 3.01 13.61
N GLY A 101 5.95 3.91 14.57
CA GLY A 101 6.99 4.33 15.52
C GLY A 101 6.86 5.77 15.93
N VAL A 102 7.74 6.18 16.85
CA VAL A 102 7.88 7.56 17.28
C VAL A 102 9.11 8.09 16.56
N ALA A 103 8.90 8.79 15.44
CA ALA A 103 9.96 9.64 14.90
C ALA A 103 10.35 10.62 16.02
N GLY A 104 11.65 10.73 16.31
CA GLY A 104 12.21 11.31 17.53
C GLY A 104 11.46 12.51 18.11
N GLU A 105 11.42 12.56 19.45
CA GLU A 105 10.75 13.55 20.30
C GLU A 105 10.47 14.92 19.65
N GLU A 106 9.39 15.03 18.87
CA GLU A 106 8.59 16.23 18.82
C GLU A 106 7.13 15.87 18.53
N LEU A 107 6.30 16.16 19.52
CA LEU A 107 4.86 15.95 19.55
C LEU A 107 4.18 16.67 18.37
N THR A 108 4.09 16.00 17.23
CA THR A 108 3.09 16.34 16.21
C THR A 108 2.23 15.13 15.95
N THR A 109 1.13 15.06 16.70
CA THR A 109 -0.07 14.31 16.32
C THR A 109 -0.62 14.92 15.03
N PHE A 110 0.03 14.64 13.90
CA PHE A 110 -0.54 14.88 12.57
C PHE A 110 -1.30 13.62 12.18
N VAL A 111 -2.43 13.38 12.85
CA VAL A 111 -3.49 12.53 12.29
C VAL A 111 -4.20 13.37 11.23
N HIS A 112 -3.50 13.68 10.15
CA HIS A 112 -4.15 14.19 8.95
C HIS A 112 -4.55 12.98 8.15
N TRP A 113 -5.85 12.72 8.21
CA TRP A 113 -6.57 11.80 7.37
C TRP A 113 -6.17 12.03 5.91
N PHE A 114 -5.22 11.24 5.40
CA PHE A 114 -5.10 11.04 3.96
C PHE A 114 -6.06 9.92 3.58
N PHE A 115 -7.35 10.20 3.76
CA PHE A 115 -8.42 9.46 3.13
C PHE A 115 -8.34 9.81 1.65
N LEU A 116 -7.60 9.02 0.88
CA LEU A 116 -7.65 9.08 -0.57
C LEU A 116 -9.12 8.84 -0.95
N MET A 117 -9.75 9.87 -1.50
CA MET A 117 -11.13 9.84 -1.99
C MET A 117 -11.32 8.66 -2.96
N LEU A 118 -11.90 7.56 -2.48
CA LEU A 118 -12.85 6.81 -3.27
C LEU A 118 -14.24 7.33 -2.87
N LYS A 119 -14.87 8.10 -3.76
CA LYS A 119 -16.32 8.30 -3.70
C LYS A 119 -16.98 6.93 -3.94
N CYS A 120 -17.15 6.16 -2.88
CA CYS A 120 -18.12 5.09 -2.86
C CYS A 120 -19.47 5.73 -2.55
N LEU A 121 -20.26 5.92 -3.60
CA LEU A 121 -21.66 6.31 -3.50
C LEU A 121 -22.41 5.11 -2.90
N GLN A 122 -22.80 5.15 -1.62
CA GLN A 122 -24.13 4.74 -1.15
C GLN A 122 -24.25 4.77 0.38
N THR A 123 -25.19 5.62 0.80
CA THR A 123 -26.19 5.40 1.85
C THR A 123 -25.72 5.31 3.31
N GLU A 124 -25.91 6.45 3.98
CA GLU A 124 -26.31 6.67 5.38
C GLU A 124 -26.36 5.44 6.31
N PHE A 125 -25.51 5.44 7.33
CA PHE A 125 -25.91 5.07 8.69
C PHE A 125 -24.99 5.76 9.71
N LEU A 126 -25.59 6.64 10.52
CA LEU A 126 -25.00 7.20 11.72
C LEU A 126 -24.79 6.10 12.76
N ALA A 127 -23.56 5.96 13.26
CA ALA A 127 -23.31 5.36 14.57
C ALA A 127 -22.12 6.06 15.23
N VAL A 128 -22.46 6.88 16.22
CA VAL A 128 -21.57 7.50 17.20
C VAL A 128 -20.90 6.42 18.05
N TRP A 129 -19.58 6.41 18.11
CA TRP A 129 -18.80 5.81 19.20
C TRP A 129 -17.60 6.70 19.53
N TYR A 130 -17.75 7.51 20.58
CA TYR A 130 -16.66 8.19 21.27
C TYR A 130 -16.25 7.31 22.45
N GLN A 131 -15.01 6.83 22.50
CA GLN A 131 -14.42 6.23 23.70
C GLN A 131 -13.14 6.95 24.06
N THR A 132 -13.28 8.00 24.86
CA THR A 132 -12.19 8.75 25.49
C THR A 132 -11.66 7.97 26.68
N SER A 133 -10.37 7.61 26.64
CA SER A 133 -9.59 7.06 27.74
C SER A 133 -9.43 8.09 28.85
N ARG A 134 -10.06 7.83 30.00
CA ARG A 134 -9.96 8.64 31.22
C ARG A 134 -8.90 8.03 32.14
N TRP A 135 -7.81 8.77 32.35
CA TRP A 135 -6.78 8.46 33.33
C TRP A 135 -7.33 8.56 34.76
N GLN A 136 -6.94 7.61 35.61
CA GLN A 136 -7.21 7.55 37.04
C GLN A 136 -6.58 8.75 37.75
N GLN A 137 -7.38 9.43 38.58
CA GLN A 137 -6.92 10.45 39.51
C GLN A 137 -6.82 9.78 40.89
N THR A 138 -5.59 9.71 41.41
CA THR A 138 -5.26 9.16 42.73
C THR A 138 -5.91 10.02 43.82
N GLU A 139 -6.66 9.37 44.71
CA GLU A 139 -7.34 10.00 45.85
C GLU A 139 -6.32 10.44 46.92
N PHE A 140 -6.44 11.68 47.40
CA PHE A 140 -5.86 12.13 48.67
C PHE A 140 -6.89 11.90 49.78
N VAL A 141 -6.56 11.06 50.76
CA VAL A 141 -7.30 10.92 52.02
C VAL A 141 -6.71 11.90 53.04
N GLY A 142 -7.57 12.58 53.79
CA GLY A 142 -7.22 13.60 54.78
C GLY A 142 -6.73 13.09 56.13
#